data_AF-A0A357D6U3-F1
#
_entry.id   AF-A0A357D6U3-F1
#
_cell.length_a   1.000
_cell.length_b   1.000
_cell.length_c   1.000
_cell.angle_alpha   90.00
_cell.angle_beta   90.00
_cell.angle_gamma   90.00
#
_symmetry.space_group_name_H-M   'P 1'
#
loop_
_entity.id
_entity.type
_entity.pdbx_description
1 polymer ?
#
loop_
_entity_poly.entity_id
_entity_poly.type
_entity_poly.pdbx_seq_one_letter_code
_entity_poly.pdbx_strand_id
1 'polypeptide(L)' 'EIKSLTVLRMEVPCCGGLVNAVKKALLQSEQLIPWQVVTIGTDGSILE' A
#
# COMPACT_ATOMS: atom_id res chain seq x y z
N GLU A 1 -11.59 6.77 -13.66
CA GLU A 1 -10.20 6.32 -13.94
C GLU A 1 -9.37 6.57 -12.70
N ILE A 2 -8.62 5.57 -12.22
CA ILE A 2 -7.74 5.73 -11.05
C ILE A 2 -6.37 6.17 -11.57
N LYS A 3 -5.87 7.31 -11.09
CA LYS A 3 -4.59 7.88 -11.53
C LYS A 3 -3.39 7.41 -10.69
N SER A 4 -3.60 7.13 -9.41
CA SER A 4 -2.57 6.62 -8.50
C SER A 4 -3.21 5.95 -7.27
N LEU A 5 -2.44 5.11 -6.59
CA LEU A 5 -2.88 4.41 -5.37
C LEU A 5 -1.79 4.43 -4.29
N THR A 6 -2.13 4.88 -3.09
CA THR A 6 -1.21 4.87 -1.94
C THR A 6 -1.77 3.97 -0.85
N VAL A 7 -0.98 3.00 -0.40
CA VAL A 7 -1.34 2.07 0.68
C VAL A 7 -0.59 2.46 1.94
N LEU A 8 -1.32 2.83 2.98
CA LEU A 8 -0.75 3.13 4.28
C LEU A 8 -0.61 1.83 5.08
N ARG A 9 0.56 1.61 5.68
CA ARG A 9 0.87 0.48 6.55
C ARG A 9 1.53 0.98 7.82
N MET A 10 1.12 0.48 8.98
CA MET A 10 1.87 0.73 10.21
C MET A 10 3.12 -0.16 10.26
N GLU A 11 4.19 0.28 10.93
CA GLU A 11 5.38 -0.54 11.17
C GLU A 11 5.04 -1.84 11.92
N VAL A 12 4.01 -1.78 12.77
CA VAL A 12 3.45 -2.91 13.51
C VAL A 12 2.88 -3.94 12.51
N PRO A 13 3.19 -5.24 12.64
CA PRO A 13 2.95 -6.24 11.58
C PRO A 13 1.47 -6.65 11.36
N CYS A 14 0.50 -5.83 11.76
CA CYS A 14 -0.93 -6.15 11.64
C CYS A 14 -1.53 -5.91 10.23
N CYS A 15 -0.89 -5.11 9.37
CA CYS A 15 -1.46 -4.66 8.09
C CYS A 15 -0.93 -5.37 6.83
N GLY A 16 -0.15 -6.44 6.96
CA GLY A 16 0.47 -7.12 5.80
C GLY A 16 -0.53 -7.68 4.78
N GLY A 17 -1.72 -8.08 5.23
CA GLY A 17 -2.79 -8.57 4.36
C GLY A 17 -3.31 -7.51 3.37
N LEU A 18 -3.34 -6.25 3.77
CA LEU A 18 -3.85 -5.15 2.93
C LEU A 18 -2.94 -4.92 1.72
N VAL A 19 -1.62 -4.92 1.93
CA VAL A 19 -0.64 -4.79 0.85
C VAL A 19 -0.79 -5.92 -0.16
N ASN A 20 -0.99 -7.16 0.30
CA ASN A 20 -1.20 -8.31 -0.58
C ASN A 20 -2.53 -8.23 -1.34
N ALA A 21 -3.60 -7.74 -0.71
CA ALA A 21 -4.89 -7.53 -1.36
C ALA A 21 -4.78 -6.51 -2.50
N VAL A 22 -4.10 -5.38 -2.26
CA VAL A 22 -3.86 -4.35 -3.28
C VAL A 22 -3.00 -4.88 -4.43
N LYS A 23 -1.91 -5.60 -4.13
CA LYS A 23 -1.09 -6.24 -5.17
C LYS A 23 -1.92 -7.17 -6.07
N LYS A 24 -2.78 -8.01 -5.49
CA LYS A 24 -3.67 -8.89 -6.25
C LYS A 24 -4.67 -8.10 -7.09
N ALA A 25 -5.28 -7.07 -6.54
CA ALA A 25 -6.21 -6.21 -7.26
C ALA A 25 -5.55 -5.51 -8.46
N LEU A 26 -4.33 -4.98 -8.29
CA LEU A 26 -3.58 -4.36 -9.38
C LEU A 26 -3.23 -5.36 -10.50
N LEU A 27 -2.82 -6.58 -10.14
CA LEU A 27 -2.56 -7.65 -11.10
C LEU A 27 -3.82 -8.06 -11.87
N GLN A 28 -4.98 -8.11 -11.21
CA GLN A 28 -6.27 -8.44 -11.82
C GLN A 28 -6.88 -7.29 -12.62
N SER A 29 -6.51 -6.05 -12.29
CA SER A 29 -7.04 -4.85 -12.94
C SER A 29 -6.54 -4.68 -14.38
N GLU A 30 -5.46 -5.37 -14.77
CA GLU A 30 -4.78 -5.24 -16.07
C GLU A 30 -4.40 -3.79 -16.45
N GLN A 31 -4.43 -2.87 -15.48
CA GLN A 31 -4.12 -1.46 -15.66
C GLN A 31 -2.81 -1.14 -14.94
N LEU A 32 -1.95 -0.41 -15.65
CA LEU A 32 -0.72 0.13 -15.09
C LEU A 32 -1.05 1.38 -14.25
N ILE A 33 -1.38 1.15 -12.98
CA ILE A 33 -1.62 2.22 -12.00
C ILE A 33 -0.34 2.40 -11.16
N PRO A 34 0.27 3.60 -11.14
CA PRO A 34 1.40 3.87 -10.25
C PRO A 34 0.92 3.76 -8.80
N TRP A 35 1.64 2.99 -8.00
CA TRP A 35 1.27 2.73 -6.61
C TRP A 35 2.49 2.65 -5.70
N GLN A 36 2.26 2.90 -4.41
CA GLN A 36 3.30 2.84 -3.39
C GLN A 36 2.73 2.40 -2.04
N VAL A 37 3.60 1.93 -1.16
CA VAL A 37 3.29 1.63 0.24
C VAL A 37 4.03 2.65 1.10
N VAL A 38 3.31 3.36 1.96
CA VAL A 38 3.89 4.29 2.94
C VAL A 38 3.82 3.61 4.30
N THR A 39 4.97 3.44 4.95
CA THR A 39 5.02 2.86 6.29
C THR A 39 5.05 3.98 7.34
N ILE A 40 4.22 3.88 8.37
CA ILE A 40 4.16 4.83 9.49
C ILE A 40 4.62 4.14 10.78
N GLY A 41 5.61 4.75 11.45
CA GLY A 41 6.09 4.35 12.76
C GLY A 41 5.07 4.61 13.86
N THR A 42 5.22 3.94 14.99
CA THR A 42 4.37 4.14 16.18
C THR A 42 4.51 5.54 16.78
N ASP A 43 5.61 6.23 16.48
CA ASP A 43 5.88 7.63 16.81
C ASP A 43 5.33 8.63 15.78
N GLY A 44 4.69 8.14 14.71
CA GLY A 44 4.17 8.96 13.61
C GLY A 44 5.22 9.35 12.56
N SER A 45 6.44 8.81 12.65
CA SER A 45 7.45 8.97 11.59
C SER A 45 7.01 8.25 10.32
N ILE A 46 7.38 8.79 9.16
CA ILE A 46 7.24 8.08 7.88
C ILE A 46 8.51 7.27 7.69
N LEU A 47 8.36 5.96 7.66
CA LEU A 47 9.41 5.01 7.38
C LEU A 47 9.39 4.74 5.86
N GLU A 48 10.43 5.16 5.16
CA GLU A 48 10.64 4.88 3.72
C GLU A 48 10.75 3.38 3.43
#